data_AF-A0A5A8EKM6-F1
#
_entry.id   AF-A0A5A8EKM6-F1
#
_cell.length_a   1.000
_cell.length_b   1.000
_cell.length_c   1.000
_cell.angle_alpha   90.00
_cell.angle_beta   90.00
_cell.angle_gamma   90.00
#
_symmetry.space_group_name_H-M   'P 1'
#
loop_
_entity.id
_entity.type
_entity.pdbx_description
1 polymer ?
#
loop_
_entity_poly.entity_id
_entity_poly.type
_entity_poly.pdbx_seq_one_letter_code
_entity_poly.pdbx_strand_id
1 'polypeptide(L)'
;MSSSAWQDSRSSAATEPNLPSIPRSLQADPAVRSARIRSAAARTEIDVELSPQAYDRLPPSLTRGAVPIVPVLFTQGINEQQSLANMSGVPSRHQRDINLEALFRLRQYCLLVGRQALGTAARKLDRDMANLARLVQQETETADKRPRILHVAADITRMLQGLRVTFCKSGKDRTSMGVTLEEARILTLRHDLSPHQLGEAASLLRKHGVRLEVCRKNVGAPQYAFNRIQTRWLPSEYKPPAETFGGSLAT
;
A
#
# COMPACT_ATOMS: atom_id res chain seq x y z
N MET A 1 8.59 -49.34 6.65
CA MET A 1 7.12 -49.36 6.72
C MET A 1 6.72 -49.25 8.17
N SER A 2 6.25 -48.09 8.60
CA SER A 2 5.66 -47.88 9.93
C SER A 2 4.72 -46.69 9.81
N SER A 3 3.44 -47.01 9.62
CA SER A 3 2.30 -46.10 9.71
C SER A 3 2.13 -45.66 11.16
N SER A 4 2.06 -44.35 11.43
CA SER A 4 1.50 -43.84 12.67
C SER A 4 0.37 -42.87 12.36
N ALA A 5 -0.82 -43.31 12.75
CA ALA A 5 -2.10 -42.67 12.56
C ALA A 5 -2.14 -41.22 13.01
N TRP A 6 -2.65 -40.36 12.14
CA TRP A 6 -3.29 -39.12 12.55
C TRP A 6 -4.52 -39.47 13.39
N GLN A 7 -4.42 -39.33 14.71
CA GLN A 7 -5.57 -39.42 15.59
C GLN A 7 -6.33 -38.10 15.58
N ASP A 8 -7.57 -38.21 15.12
CA ASP A 8 -8.59 -37.17 15.02
C ASP A 8 -9.04 -36.78 16.45
N SER A 9 -8.53 -35.67 16.98
CA SER A 9 -8.96 -35.11 18.27
C SER A 9 -10.09 -34.11 18.04
N ARG A 10 -11.26 -34.61 17.64
CA ARG A 10 -12.52 -33.86 17.73
C ARG A 10 -13.09 -33.97 19.14
N SER A 11 -12.72 -33.05 20.03
CA SER A 11 -13.54 -32.74 21.22
C SER A 11 -13.19 -31.38 21.84
N SER A 12 -13.78 -30.32 21.32
CA SER A 12 -14.65 -29.43 22.08
C SER A 12 -15.21 -28.42 21.09
N ALA A 13 -16.53 -28.28 21.05
CA ALA A 13 -17.16 -27.17 20.36
C ALA A 13 -16.79 -25.90 21.13
N ALA A 14 -15.60 -25.35 20.86
CA ALA A 14 -15.30 -23.97 21.19
C ALA A 14 -16.31 -23.15 20.39
N THR A 15 -17.28 -22.59 21.09
CA THR A 15 -18.21 -21.60 20.56
C THR A 15 -17.37 -20.61 19.75
N GLU A 16 -17.54 -20.59 18.43
CA GLU A 16 -16.87 -19.61 17.60
C GLU A 16 -17.15 -18.25 18.25
N PRO A 17 -16.11 -17.47 18.59
CA PRO A 17 -16.35 -16.16 19.16
C PRO A 17 -17.25 -15.43 18.17
N ASN A 18 -18.35 -14.88 18.68
CA ASN A 18 -19.37 -14.20 17.92
C ASN A 18 -18.70 -13.04 17.16
N LEU A 19 -18.16 -13.34 15.97
CA LEU A 19 -17.42 -12.39 15.18
C LEU A 19 -18.43 -11.31 14.81
N PRO A 20 -18.17 -10.04 15.15
CA PRO A 20 -19.11 -8.98 14.82
C PRO A 20 -19.41 -9.04 13.33
N SER A 21 -20.70 -9.01 12.98
CA SER A 21 -21.15 -9.02 11.59
C SER A 21 -20.34 -8.01 10.80
N ILE A 22 -19.83 -8.41 9.64
CA ILE A 22 -19.05 -7.53 8.76
C ILE A 22 -19.85 -6.23 8.58
N PRO A 23 -19.33 -5.07 9.01
CA PRO A 23 -20.01 -3.79 8.87
C PRO A 23 -20.54 -3.62 7.46
N ARG A 24 -21.71 -2.98 7.27
CA ARG A 24 -22.28 -2.74 5.93
C ARG A 24 -21.28 -2.06 4.98
N SER A 25 -20.35 -1.27 5.50
CA SER A 25 -19.26 -0.62 4.75
C SER A 25 -18.18 -1.58 4.22
N LEU A 26 -18.16 -2.83 4.69
CA LEU A 26 -17.25 -3.91 4.28
C LEU A 26 -17.98 -5.04 3.53
N GLN A 27 -19.28 -4.88 3.26
CA GLN A 27 -20.00 -5.75 2.34
C GLN A 27 -19.58 -5.43 0.91
N ALA A 28 -19.66 -6.44 0.02
CA ALA A 28 -19.42 -6.23 -1.40
C ALA A 28 -20.31 -5.07 -1.89
N ASP A 29 -19.73 -4.17 -2.69
CA ASP A 29 -20.46 -3.04 -3.25
C ASP A 29 -21.71 -3.58 -3.96
N PRO A 30 -22.93 -3.21 -3.55
CA PRO A 30 -24.16 -3.70 -4.17
C PRO A 30 -24.26 -3.32 -5.66
N ALA A 31 -23.45 -2.35 -6.10
CA ALA A 31 -23.31 -2.00 -7.51
C ALA A 31 -22.66 -3.11 -8.34
N VAL A 32 -21.80 -3.96 -7.77
CA VAL A 32 -21.07 -5.01 -8.49
C VAL A 32 -21.71 -6.38 -8.22
N ARG A 33 -22.25 -7.00 -9.26
CA ARG A 33 -22.92 -8.30 -9.19
C ARG A 33 -21.96 -9.46 -9.37
N SER A 34 -21.02 -9.34 -10.30
CA SER A 34 -20.02 -10.37 -10.59
C SER A 34 -18.81 -9.78 -11.30
N ALA A 35 -17.71 -10.52 -11.32
CA ALA A 35 -16.54 -10.20 -12.15
C ALA A 35 -16.04 -11.45 -12.86
N ARG A 36 -15.70 -11.35 -14.15
CA ARG A 36 -15.18 -12.45 -14.97
C ARG A 36 -13.84 -12.04 -15.59
N ILE A 37 -12.82 -12.86 -15.39
CA ILE A 37 -11.52 -12.66 -16.01
C ILE A 37 -11.49 -13.40 -17.35
N ARG A 38 -11.19 -12.67 -18.43
CA ARG A 38 -10.90 -13.23 -19.76
C ARG A 38 -9.44 -12.97 -20.07
N SER A 39 -8.64 -14.03 -20.20
CA SER A 39 -7.22 -13.90 -20.50
C SER A 39 -6.91 -14.50 -21.87
N ALA A 40 -6.31 -13.69 -22.74
CA ALA A 40 -5.67 -14.10 -23.98
C ALA A 40 -4.16 -13.86 -23.88
N ALA A 41 -3.36 -14.47 -24.76
CA ALA A 41 -1.90 -14.44 -24.68
C ALA A 41 -1.28 -13.02 -24.55
N ALA A 42 -1.93 -12.00 -25.10
CA ALA A 42 -1.45 -10.60 -25.09
C ALA A 42 -2.29 -9.63 -24.23
N ARG A 43 -3.44 -10.06 -23.71
CA ARG A 43 -4.39 -9.16 -23.03
C ARG A 43 -5.22 -9.90 -21.99
N THR A 44 -5.31 -9.32 -20.80
CA THR A 44 -6.27 -9.71 -19.77
C THR A 44 -7.36 -8.65 -19.68
N GLU A 45 -8.61 -9.08 -19.82
CA GLU A 45 -9.81 -8.26 -19.62
C GLU A 45 -10.54 -8.75 -18.38
N ILE A 46 -11.12 -7.82 -17.63
CA ILE A 46 -11.97 -8.12 -16.48
C ILE A 46 -13.34 -7.51 -16.78
N ASP A 47 -14.33 -8.35 -17.04
CA ASP A 47 -15.71 -7.91 -17.19
C ASP A 47 -16.32 -7.77 -15.81
N VAL A 48 -16.83 -6.58 -15.50
CA VAL A 48 -17.51 -6.31 -14.23
C VAL A 48 -18.99 -6.16 -14.52
N GLU A 49 -19.80 -7.08 -14.02
CA GLU A 49 -21.25 -6.99 -14.12
C GLU A 49 -21.78 -6.03 -13.06
N LEU A 50 -22.47 -4.99 -13.49
CA LEU A 50 -23.05 -3.98 -12.61
C LEU A 50 -24.55 -4.20 -12.41
N SER A 51 -25.09 -3.69 -11.30
CA SER A 51 -26.54 -3.53 -11.14
C SER A 51 -27.09 -2.54 -12.18
N PRO A 52 -28.37 -2.65 -12.59
CA PRO A 52 -28.95 -1.72 -13.55
C PRO A 52 -28.78 -0.25 -13.14
N GLN A 53 -29.03 0.05 -11.87
CA GLN A 53 -28.89 1.41 -11.32
C GLN A 53 -27.47 1.96 -11.41
N ALA A 54 -26.45 1.12 -11.25
CA ALA A 54 -25.05 1.52 -11.38
C ALA A 54 -24.62 1.62 -12.84
N TYR A 55 -25.11 0.73 -13.70
CA TYR A 55 -24.85 0.74 -15.13
C TYR A 55 -25.40 2.00 -15.80
N ASP A 56 -26.60 2.44 -15.42
CA ASP A 56 -27.24 3.65 -15.95
C ASP A 56 -26.50 4.95 -15.60
N ARG A 57 -25.61 4.90 -14.60
CA ARG A 57 -24.75 6.03 -14.20
C ARG A 57 -23.41 6.07 -14.95
N LEU A 58 -23.11 5.06 -15.76
CA LEU A 58 -21.86 5.03 -16.52
C LEU A 58 -21.86 6.12 -17.61
N PRO A 59 -20.72 6.79 -17.83
CA PRO A 59 -20.52 7.59 -19.03
C PRO A 59 -20.80 6.75 -20.29
N PRO A 60 -21.39 7.33 -21.35
CA PRO A 60 -21.69 6.60 -22.58
C PRO A 60 -20.49 5.85 -23.16
N SER A 61 -19.29 6.42 -23.03
CA SER A 61 -18.02 5.82 -23.45
C SER A 61 -17.66 4.50 -22.74
N LEU A 62 -18.20 4.26 -21.54
CA LEU A 62 -17.92 3.04 -20.75
C LEU A 62 -19.01 1.97 -20.89
N THR A 63 -20.16 2.28 -21.49
CA THR A 63 -21.22 1.29 -21.74
C THR A 63 -20.83 0.22 -22.76
N ARG A 64 -19.89 0.53 -23.67
CA ARG A 64 -19.34 -0.43 -24.66
C ARG A 64 -17.81 -0.38 -24.74
N GLY A 65 -17.19 0.30 -23.78
CA GLY A 65 -15.76 0.54 -23.73
C GLY A 65 -15.08 -0.26 -22.64
N ALA A 66 -13.75 -0.23 -22.63
CA ALA A 66 -12.94 -0.75 -21.55
C ALA A 66 -12.10 0.39 -20.96
N VAL A 67 -11.82 0.30 -19.66
CA VAL A 67 -10.89 1.22 -19.00
C VAL A 67 -9.50 0.58 -19.00
N PRO A 68 -8.53 1.10 -19.77
CA PRO A 68 -7.16 0.58 -19.72
C PRO A 68 -6.53 0.90 -18.36
N ILE A 69 -5.89 -0.10 -17.76
CA ILE A 69 -5.13 0.07 -16.51
C ILE A 69 -3.66 0.21 -16.86
N VAL A 70 -3.03 1.30 -16.40
CA VAL A 70 -1.59 1.54 -16.55
C VAL A 70 -0.91 1.29 -15.19
N PRO A 71 -0.33 0.09 -14.98
CA PRO A 71 0.33 -0.22 -13.72
C PRO A 71 1.70 0.46 -13.65
N VAL A 72 2.00 1.04 -12.49
CA VAL A 72 3.32 1.54 -12.12
C VAL A 72 3.70 0.96 -10.76
N LEU A 73 4.97 0.59 -10.59
CA LEU A 73 5.48 0.01 -9.36
C LEU A 73 6.67 0.82 -8.87
N PHE A 74 6.47 1.56 -7.78
CA PHE A 74 7.59 2.14 -7.03
C PHE A 74 7.91 1.25 -5.85
N THR A 75 9.20 0.92 -5.70
CA THR A 75 9.68 0.06 -4.64
C THR A 75 10.85 0.70 -3.91
N GLN A 76 10.88 0.51 -2.59
CA GLN A 76 11.94 1.00 -1.74
C GLN A 76 12.18 0.01 -0.60
N GLY A 77 13.42 -0.45 -0.47
CA GLY A 77 13.84 -1.20 0.71
C GLY A 77 13.83 -0.33 1.96
N ILE A 78 12.95 -0.66 2.91
CA ILE A 78 12.86 -0.04 4.25
C ILE A 78 13.42 -1.05 5.27
N ASN A 79 14.73 -1.33 5.21
CA ASN A 79 15.38 -2.33 6.09
C ASN A 79 16.87 -2.07 6.38
N GLU A 80 17.38 -2.74 7.44
CA GLU A 80 18.79 -2.84 7.86
C GLU A 80 19.71 -3.34 6.74
N GLN A 81 19.38 -4.46 6.09
CA GLN A 81 20.19 -5.04 5.01
C GLN A 81 20.26 -4.16 3.76
N GLN A 82 19.19 -3.41 3.45
CA GLN A 82 19.25 -2.43 2.37
C GLN A 82 20.10 -1.22 2.77
N SER A 83 20.05 -0.82 4.04
CA SER A 83 20.90 0.24 4.58
C SER A 83 22.39 -0.14 4.50
N LEU A 84 22.72 -1.40 4.86
CA LEU A 84 24.07 -1.96 4.76
C LEU A 84 24.52 -2.17 3.30
N ALA A 85 23.67 -2.72 2.43
CA ALA A 85 23.96 -2.90 1.00
C ALA A 85 24.19 -1.56 0.26
N ASN A 86 23.43 -0.54 0.66
CA ASN A 86 23.62 0.82 0.15
C ASN A 86 24.90 1.48 0.71
N MET A 87 25.29 1.18 1.96
CA MET A 87 26.57 1.62 2.54
C MET A 87 27.78 0.92 1.94
N SER A 88 27.63 -0.34 1.49
CA SER A 88 28.67 -1.10 0.78
C SER A 88 28.75 -0.79 -0.71
N GLY A 89 28.01 0.22 -1.20
CA GLY A 89 28.10 0.69 -2.58
C GLY A 89 27.50 -0.24 -3.64
N VAL A 90 26.73 -1.27 -3.25
CA VAL A 90 26.02 -2.15 -4.20
C VAL A 90 24.51 -1.91 -4.06
N PRO A 91 23.97 -0.84 -4.65
CA PRO A 91 22.53 -0.66 -4.73
C PRO A 91 21.88 -1.85 -5.43
N SER A 92 20.66 -2.20 -5.03
CA SER A 92 19.86 -3.20 -5.74
C SER A 92 19.56 -2.67 -7.14
N ARG A 93 20.33 -3.09 -8.15
CA ARG A 93 20.16 -2.70 -9.56
C ARG A 93 18.70 -2.85 -10.03
N HIS A 94 18.04 -3.92 -9.58
CA HIS A 94 16.64 -4.18 -9.91
C HIS A 94 15.66 -3.15 -9.34
N GLN A 95 15.86 -2.67 -8.10
CA GLN A 95 14.99 -1.60 -7.55
C GLN A 95 15.06 -0.36 -8.45
N ARG A 96 16.28 0.04 -8.83
CA ARG A 96 16.50 1.21 -9.68
C ARG A 96 15.80 1.08 -11.01
N ASP A 97 16.00 -0.05 -11.69
CA ASP A 97 15.42 -0.32 -13.01
C ASP A 97 13.88 -0.31 -12.95
N ILE A 98 13.31 -0.93 -11.91
CA ILE A 98 11.85 -0.91 -11.66
C ILE A 98 11.35 0.52 -11.47
N ASN A 99 12.00 1.31 -10.61
CA ASN A 99 11.61 2.68 -10.32
C ASN A 99 11.75 3.60 -11.54
N LEU A 100 12.78 3.40 -12.37
CA LEU A 100 12.97 4.15 -13.62
C LEU A 100 11.88 3.82 -14.65
N GLU A 101 11.55 2.55 -14.83
CA GLU A 101 10.46 2.12 -15.72
C GLU A 101 9.11 2.67 -15.24
N ALA A 102 8.83 2.59 -13.94
CA ALA A 102 7.63 3.16 -13.35
C ALA A 102 7.54 4.68 -13.54
N LEU A 103 8.65 5.40 -13.36
CA LEU A 103 8.74 6.83 -13.59
C LEU A 103 8.47 7.18 -15.06
N PHE A 104 9.07 6.43 -16.00
CA PHE A 104 8.85 6.62 -17.43
C PHE A 104 7.37 6.46 -17.78
N ARG A 105 6.75 5.34 -17.37
CA ARG A 105 5.32 5.07 -17.60
C ARG A 105 4.41 6.12 -16.99
N LEU A 106 4.66 6.50 -15.74
CA LEU A 106 3.88 7.53 -15.05
C LEU A 106 3.98 8.88 -15.77
N ARG A 107 5.17 9.24 -16.26
CA ARG A 107 5.36 10.47 -17.04
C ARG A 107 4.55 10.44 -18.34
N GLN A 108 4.54 9.32 -19.07
CA GLN A 108 3.72 9.19 -20.28
C GLN A 108 2.23 9.32 -19.95
N TYR A 109 1.76 8.67 -18.88
CA TYR A 109 0.38 8.79 -18.43
C TYR A 109 0.00 10.24 -18.08
N CYS A 110 0.87 10.96 -17.37
CA CYS A 110 0.66 12.37 -17.03
C CYS A 110 0.56 13.26 -18.27
N LEU A 111 1.36 13.00 -19.31
CA LEU A 111 1.33 13.74 -20.57
C LEU A 111 0.02 13.50 -21.35
N LEU A 112 -0.45 12.25 -21.38
CA LEU A 112 -1.64 11.84 -22.14
C LEU A 112 -2.95 12.21 -21.44
N VAL A 113 -3.06 11.90 -20.15
CA VAL A 113 -4.32 11.97 -19.38
C VAL A 113 -4.28 13.08 -18.33
N GLY A 114 -3.15 13.23 -17.63
CA GLY A 114 -3.05 14.10 -16.46
C GLY A 114 -3.20 15.59 -16.77
N ARG A 115 -2.55 16.11 -17.83
CA ARG A 115 -2.53 17.57 -18.09
C ARG A 115 -3.90 18.14 -18.47
N GLN A 116 -4.71 17.39 -19.21
CA GLN A 116 -6.06 17.85 -19.61
C GLN A 116 -7.05 17.81 -18.45
N ALA A 117 -6.94 16.81 -17.56
CA ALA A 117 -7.88 16.62 -16.46
C ALA A 117 -7.63 17.54 -15.25
N LEU A 118 -6.41 18.07 -15.06
CA LEU A 118 -5.99 18.68 -13.79
C LEU A 118 -6.05 20.21 -13.71
N GLY A 119 -6.32 20.92 -14.81
CA GLY A 119 -6.44 22.39 -14.80
C GLY A 119 -5.30 23.09 -14.05
N THR A 120 -5.62 23.87 -13.01
CA THR A 120 -4.65 24.61 -12.19
C THR A 120 -3.70 23.72 -11.38
N ALA A 121 -4.07 22.47 -11.12
CA ALA A 121 -3.23 21.49 -10.40
C ALA A 121 -2.08 20.94 -11.27
N ALA A 122 -2.09 21.18 -12.59
CA ALA A 122 -1.04 20.73 -13.50
C ALA A 122 0.36 21.24 -13.10
N ARG A 123 0.47 22.48 -12.62
CA ARG A 123 1.76 23.03 -12.14
C ARG A 123 2.30 22.30 -10.91
N LYS A 124 1.41 21.86 -10.01
CA LYS A 124 1.81 21.05 -8.85
C LYS A 124 2.26 19.67 -9.30
N LEU A 125 1.54 19.07 -10.25
CA LEU A 125 1.90 17.77 -10.81
C LEU A 125 3.29 17.81 -11.44
N ASP A 126 3.59 18.84 -12.23
CA ASP A 126 4.91 19.01 -12.88
C ASP A 126 6.03 19.12 -11.83
N ARG A 127 5.82 19.87 -10.74
CA ARG A 127 6.79 19.94 -9.63
C ARG A 127 6.97 18.61 -8.92
N ASP A 128 5.88 17.91 -8.61
CA ASP A 128 5.95 16.64 -7.90
C ASP A 128 6.59 15.55 -8.78
N MET A 129 6.30 15.53 -10.09
CA MET A 129 6.96 14.64 -11.05
C MET A 129 8.47 14.92 -11.16
N ALA A 130 8.89 16.19 -11.18
CA ALA A 130 10.30 16.55 -11.17
C ALA A 130 10.98 16.13 -9.86
N ASN A 131 10.31 16.32 -8.72
CA ASN A 131 10.81 15.88 -7.43
C ASN A 131 10.92 14.36 -7.35
N LEU A 132 9.93 13.61 -7.85
CA LEU A 132 9.97 12.15 -7.92
C LEU A 132 11.14 11.67 -8.78
N ALA A 133 11.36 12.29 -9.94
CA ALA A 133 12.49 11.96 -10.80
C ALA A 133 13.83 12.15 -10.09
N ARG A 134 14.00 13.26 -9.37
CA ARG A 134 15.20 13.51 -8.55
C ARG A 134 15.36 12.45 -7.45
N LEU A 135 14.28 12.10 -6.75
CA LEU A 135 14.32 11.10 -5.68
C LEU A 135 14.70 9.70 -6.22
N VAL A 136 14.19 9.30 -7.39
CA VAL A 136 14.58 8.03 -8.04
C VAL A 136 16.05 8.05 -8.43
N GLN A 137 16.59 9.18 -8.90
CA GLN A 137 18.02 9.31 -9.20
C GLN A 137 18.90 9.24 -7.94
N GLN A 138 18.36 9.68 -6.80
CA GLN A 138 19.03 9.81 -5.51
C GLN A 138 18.60 8.73 -4.49
N GLU A 139 18.07 7.59 -4.95
CA GLU A 139 17.42 6.59 -4.09
C GLU A 139 18.34 5.96 -3.03
N THR A 140 19.66 6.11 -3.17
CA THR A 140 20.69 5.62 -2.24
C THR A 140 21.07 6.61 -1.15
N GLU A 141 20.49 7.81 -1.13
CA GLU A 141 20.77 8.84 -0.10
C GLU A 141 20.32 8.40 1.33
N THR A 142 20.47 9.32 2.29
CA THR A 142 20.20 9.14 3.73
C THR A 142 18.91 8.36 4.04
N ALA A 143 18.91 7.58 5.12
CA ALA A 143 17.77 6.72 5.52
C ALA A 143 16.41 7.44 5.54
N ASP A 144 16.35 8.69 5.99
CA ASP A 144 15.11 9.48 6.07
C ASP A 144 14.56 9.92 4.70
N LYS A 145 15.41 10.01 3.67
CA LYS A 145 14.98 10.36 2.31
C LYS A 145 14.45 9.14 1.53
N ARG A 146 14.82 7.93 1.94
CA ARG A 146 14.49 6.69 1.21
C ARG A 146 12.99 6.48 1.01
N PRO A 147 12.10 6.57 2.02
CA PRO A 147 10.68 6.33 1.80
C PRO A 147 9.99 7.44 0.98
N ARG A 148 10.64 8.60 0.75
CA ARG A 148 10.00 9.72 0.05
C ARG A 148 9.61 9.40 -1.38
N ILE A 149 10.30 8.48 -2.07
CA ILE A 149 9.86 8.00 -3.40
C ILE A 149 8.43 7.48 -3.33
N LEU A 150 8.13 6.67 -2.30
CA LEU A 150 6.81 6.09 -2.11
C LEU A 150 5.76 7.16 -1.77
N HIS A 151 6.12 8.15 -0.94
CA HIS A 151 5.21 9.23 -0.55
C HIS A 151 4.83 10.12 -1.73
N VAL A 152 5.84 10.58 -2.49
CA VAL A 152 5.60 11.47 -3.64
C VAL A 152 4.85 10.73 -4.74
N ALA A 153 5.20 9.47 -5.01
CA ALA A 153 4.44 8.64 -5.95
C ALA A 153 2.97 8.51 -5.53
N ALA A 154 2.70 8.26 -4.23
CA ALA A 154 1.35 8.16 -3.71
C ALA A 154 0.55 9.47 -3.81
N ASP A 155 1.19 10.62 -3.59
CA ASP A 155 0.57 11.94 -3.74
C ASP A 155 0.22 12.24 -5.20
N ILE A 156 1.13 11.91 -6.13
CA ILE A 156 0.88 12.04 -7.58
C ILE A 156 -0.28 11.13 -8.00
N THR A 157 -0.28 9.86 -7.58
CA THR A 157 -1.38 8.93 -7.87
C THR A 157 -2.72 9.46 -7.37
N ARG A 158 -2.78 10.06 -6.17
CA ARG A 158 -4.01 10.70 -5.65
C ARG A 158 -4.44 11.91 -6.45
N MET A 159 -3.50 12.75 -6.87
CA MET A 159 -3.83 13.89 -7.73
C MET A 159 -4.43 13.43 -9.05
N LEU A 160 -3.93 12.33 -9.60
CA LEU A 160 -4.44 11.69 -10.82
C LEU A 160 -5.72 10.85 -10.59
N GLN A 161 -6.27 10.82 -9.37
CA GLN A 161 -7.40 9.96 -8.99
C GLN A 161 -7.17 8.47 -9.30
N GLY A 162 -5.91 8.03 -9.26
CA GLY A 162 -5.51 6.66 -9.57
C GLY A 162 -5.74 5.68 -8.41
N LEU A 163 -5.85 4.40 -8.77
CA LEU A 163 -5.85 3.30 -7.81
C LEU A 163 -4.46 3.10 -7.22
N ARG A 164 -4.41 2.72 -5.94
CA ARG A 164 -3.16 2.60 -5.20
C ARG A 164 -3.18 1.42 -4.24
N VAL A 165 -2.09 0.67 -4.25
CA VAL A 165 -1.88 -0.49 -3.37
C VAL A 165 -0.53 -0.34 -2.70
N THR A 166 -0.48 -0.59 -1.39
CA THR A 166 0.76 -0.63 -0.62
C THR A 166 0.92 -2.01 -0.02
N PHE A 167 2.06 -2.65 -0.29
CA PHE A 167 2.36 -3.97 0.23
C PHE A 167 3.85 -4.11 0.55
N CYS A 168 4.16 -5.05 1.42
CA CYS A 168 5.51 -5.54 1.68
C CYS A 168 5.48 -7.07 1.61
N LYS A 169 6.63 -7.74 1.76
CA LYS A 169 6.75 -9.21 1.68
C LYS A 169 5.65 -9.96 2.45
N SER A 170 5.34 -9.55 3.69
CA SER A 170 4.40 -10.25 4.57
C SER A 170 3.04 -9.57 4.70
N GLY A 171 2.83 -8.40 4.07
CA GLY A 171 1.59 -7.61 4.17
C GLY A 171 1.25 -7.05 5.55
N LYS A 172 2.09 -7.29 6.57
CA LYS A 172 1.86 -6.92 7.98
C LYS A 172 2.56 -5.63 8.38
N ASP A 173 3.84 -5.69 8.73
CA ASP A 173 4.50 -4.68 9.55
C ASP A 173 4.80 -3.40 8.76
N ARG A 174 5.71 -3.50 7.77
CA ARG A 174 6.06 -2.37 6.90
C ARG A 174 4.87 -1.83 6.10
N THR A 175 3.96 -2.71 5.70
CA THR A 175 2.68 -2.31 5.08
C THR A 175 1.88 -1.45 6.03
N SER A 176 1.73 -1.84 7.30
CA SER A 176 1.01 -1.04 8.29
C SER A 176 1.68 0.29 8.54
N MET A 177 3.01 0.35 8.61
CA MET A 177 3.75 1.61 8.77
C MET A 177 3.47 2.57 7.60
N GLY A 178 3.52 2.06 6.36
CA GLY A 178 3.24 2.84 5.16
C GLY A 178 1.79 3.30 5.06
N VAL A 179 0.83 2.39 5.27
CA VAL A 179 -0.62 2.69 5.20
C VAL A 179 -1.02 3.74 6.24
N THR A 180 -0.63 3.55 7.50
CA THR A 180 -1.00 4.48 8.59
C THR A 180 -0.34 5.85 8.44
N LEU A 181 0.90 5.90 7.97
CA LEU A 181 1.58 7.16 7.67
C LEU A 181 0.83 7.93 6.58
N GLU A 182 0.37 7.22 5.57
CA GLU A 182 -0.33 7.80 4.46
C GLU A 182 -1.76 8.24 4.78
N GLU A 183 -2.47 7.49 5.62
CA GLU A 183 -3.74 7.93 6.21
C GLU A 183 -3.54 9.23 6.99
N ALA A 184 -2.51 9.32 7.83
CA ALA A 184 -2.17 10.55 8.54
C ALA A 184 -1.82 11.72 7.58
N ARG A 185 -1.07 11.46 6.50
CA ARG A 185 -0.81 12.45 5.44
C ARG A 185 -2.09 12.94 4.78
N ILE A 186 -3.07 12.06 4.53
CA ILE A 186 -4.37 12.46 3.98
C ILE A 186 -5.10 13.38 4.95
N LEU A 187 -5.10 13.06 6.25
CA LEU A 187 -5.69 13.93 7.28
C LEU A 187 -5.06 15.33 7.25
N THR A 188 -3.74 15.42 7.12
CA THR A 188 -3.05 16.72 7.00
C THR A 188 -3.37 17.45 5.70
N LEU A 189 -3.49 16.73 4.58
CA LEU A 189 -3.68 17.34 3.26
C LEU A 189 -5.13 17.70 2.94
N ARG A 190 -6.12 17.06 3.59
CA ARG A 190 -7.54 17.14 3.20
C ARG A 190 -8.51 17.35 4.37
N HIS A 191 -8.04 17.27 5.61
CA HIS A 191 -8.90 17.31 6.80
C HIS A 191 -8.29 18.18 7.93
N ASP A 192 -7.49 19.18 7.56
CA ASP A 192 -6.96 20.23 8.45
C ASP A 192 -6.20 19.74 9.70
N LEU A 193 -5.69 18.49 9.68
CA LEU A 193 -4.78 18.02 10.72
C LEU A 193 -3.45 18.79 10.61
N SER A 194 -3.00 19.39 11.72
CA SER A 194 -1.73 20.11 11.73
C SER A 194 -0.57 19.20 11.29
N PRO A 195 0.36 19.68 10.43
CA PRO A 195 1.56 18.91 10.06
C PRO A 195 2.39 18.46 11.27
N HIS A 196 2.34 19.19 12.38
CA HIS A 196 3.02 18.83 13.63
C HIS A 196 2.42 17.58 14.29
N GLN A 197 1.14 17.28 14.03
CA GLN A 197 0.41 16.15 14.59
C GLN A 197 0.48 14.90 13.71
N LEU A 198 1.09 14.97 12.52
CA LEU A 198 1.14 13.87 11.56
C LEU A 198 1.74 12.58 12.17
N GLY A 199 2.88 12.71 12.86
CA GLY A 199 3.55 11.57 13.49
C GLY A 199 2.72 10.95 14.63
N GLU A 200 2.03 11.78 15.40
CA GLU A 200 1.14 11.35 16.47
C GLU A 200 -0.09 10.62 15.91
N ALA A 201 -0.74 11.18 14.88
CA ALA A 201 -1.87 10.56 14.21
C ALA A 201 -1.50 9.19 13.63
N ALA A 202 -0.35 9.09 12.94
CA ALA A 202 0.15 7.81 12.45
C ALA A 202 0.39 6.81 13.59
N SER A 203 0.90 7.27 14.73
CA SER A 203 1.14 6.44 15.91
C SER A 203 -0.16 5.93 16.55
N LEU A 204 -1.19 6.78 16.65
CA LEU A 204 -2.53 6.39 17.11
C LEU A 204 -3.16 5.34 16.20
N LEU A 205 -3.06 5.51 14.88
CA LEU A 205 -3.54 4.53 13.90
C LEU A 205 -2.79 3.19 14.00
N ARG A 206 -1.49 3.20 14.33
CA ARG A 206 -0.70 1.98 14.53
C ARG A 206 -1.06 1.25 15.83
N LYS A 207 -1.39 2.00 16.89
CA LYS A 207 -1.68 1.45 18.22
C LYS A 207 -3.14 1.01 18.37
N HIS A 208 -4.07 1.78 17.84
CA HIS A 208 -5.50 1.61 18.07
C HIS A 208 -6.30 1.41 16.78
N GLY A 209 -5.68 1.55 15.61
CA GLY A 209 -6.33 1.34 14.32
C GLY A 209 -6.38 -0.13 13.89
N VAL A 210 -7.04 -0.36 12.76
CA VAL A 210 -7.37 -1.72 12.26
C VAL A 210 -6.16 -2.51 11.76
N ARG A 211 -5.02 -1.86 11.54
CA ARG A 211 -3.83 -2.51 10.98
C ARG A 211 -3.20 -3.52 11.95
N LEU A 212 -3.38 -3.34 13.26
CA LEU A 212 -2.88 -4.27 14.27
C LEU A 212 -3.67 -5.60 14.27
N GLU A 213 -4.94 -5.57 13.86
CA GLU A 213 -5.76 -6.77 13.67
C GLU A 213 -5.22 -7.68 12.57
N VAL A 214 -4.53 -7.12 11.58
CA VAL A 214 -3.85 -7.92 10.56
C VAL A 214 -2.75 -8.76 11.18
N CYS A 215 -1.99 -8.23 12.15
CA CYS A 215 -1.01 -9.01 12.90
C CYS A 215 -1.72 -10.12 13.70
N ARG A 216 -2.79 -9.79 14.43
CA ARG A 216 -3.55 -10.79 15.21
C ARG A 216 -4.04 -11.94 14.34
N LYS A 217 -4.63 -11.65 13.18
CA LYS A 217 -5.13 -12.69 12.25
C LYS A 217 -4.02 -13.56 11.66
N ASN A 218 -2.82 -13.02 11.47
CA ASN A 218 -1.73 -13.73 10.79
C ASN A 218 -0.77 -14.47 11.72
N VAL A 219 -0.53 -13.94 12.92
CA VAL A 219 0.47 -14.49 13.87
C VAL A 219 -0.10 -14.68 15.28
N GLY A 220 -1.42 -14.56 15.46
CA GLY A 220 -2.11 -14.79 16.72
C GLY A 220 -2.01 -13.64 17.74
N ALA A 221 -1.23 -12.59 17.47
CA ALA A 221 -1.00 -11.50 18.41
C ALA A 221 -1.14 -10.11 17.76
N PRO A 222 -1.72 -9.12 18.48
CA PRO A 222 -1.83 -7.72 18.02
C PRO A 222 -0.50 -6.98 18.20
N GLN A 223 0.56 -7.47 17.58
CA GLN A 223 1.89 -6.91 17.77
C GLN A 223 2.70 -7.03 16.47
N TYR A 224 3.43 -5.97 16.14
CA TYR A 224 4.32 -5.95 14.99
C TYR A 224 5.57 -6.77 15.26
N ALA A 225 6.01 -7.53 14.25
CA ALA A 225 7.17 -8.40 14.30
C ALA A 225 8.48 -7.64 14.04
N PHE A 226 8.66 -6.48 14.69
CA PHE A 226 9.93 -5.75 14.70
C PHE A 226 10.70 -6.07 15.98
N ASN A 227 12.00 -6.35 15.86
CA ASN A 227 12.89 -6.38 17.02
C ASN A 227 13.43 -4.96 17.33
N ARG A 228 13.92 -4.75 18.56
CA ARG A 228 14.38 -3.42 19.02
C ARG A 228 15.56 -2.88 18.21
N ILE A 229 16.40 -3.76 17.66
CA ILE A 229 17.53 -3.35 16.81
C ILE A 229 17.01 -2.84 15.47
N GLN A 230 16.13 -3.59 14.81
CA GLN A 230 15.47 -3.24 13.53
C GLN A 230 14.80 -1.88 13.58
N THR A 231 14.10 -1.57 14.66
CA THR A 231 13.44 -0.26 14.80
C THR A 231 14.40 0.92 14.81
N ARG A 232 15.67 0.75 15.21
CA ARG A 232 16.67 1.82 15.17
C ARG A 232 17.01 2.25 13.73
N TRP A 233 16.94 1.31 12.79
CA TRP A 233 17.31 1.52 11.38
C TRP A 233 16.11 1.88 10.49
N LEU A 234 14.90 1.89 11.04
CA LEU A 234 13.75 2.41 10.33
C LEU A 234 13.82 3.94 10.23
N PRO A 235 13.41 4.53 9.09
CA PRO A 235 13.15 5.97 9.00
C PRO A 235 12.21 6.40 10.12
N SER A 236 12.41 7.61 10.64
CA SER A 236 11.63 8.14 11.78
C SER A 236 10.11 7.98 11.60
N GLU A 237 9.59 8.33 10.43
CA GLU A 237 8.16 8.24 10.09
C GLU A 237 7.63 6.79 10.03
N TYR A 238 8.50 5.79 9.89
CA TYR A 238 8.15 4.36 9.81
C TYR A 238 8.36 3.61 11.12
N LYS A 239 8.75 4.28 12.20
CA LYS A 239 8.93 3.63 13.51
C LYS A 239 7.57 3.31 14.14
N PRO A 240 7.33 2.06 14.57
CA PRO A 240 6.15 1.71 15.35
C PRO A 240 6.23 2.31 16.78
N PRO A 241 5.09 2.59 17.44
CA PRO A 241 5.07 2.92 18.87
C PRO A 241 5.66 1.79 19.72
N ALA A 242 6.41 2.13 20.78
CA ALA A 242 7.18 1.18 21.60
C ALA A 242 6.35 0.00 22.13
N GLU A 243 5.08 0.23 22.45
CA GLU A 243 4.15 -0.73 23.04
C GLU A 243 3.58 -1.72 22.02
N THR A 244 3.84 -1.50 20.72
CA THR A 244 3.25 -2.28 19.62
C THR A 244 4.22 -3.28 18.99
N PHE A 245 5.45 -3.44 19.53
CA PHE A 245 6.47 -4.38 19.04
C PHE A 245 7.39 -4.87 20.19
N GLY A 246 8.31 -5.80 19.91
CA GLY A 246 9.36 -6.22 20.87
C GLY A 246 9.04 -7.40 21.79
N GLY A 247 7.90 -8.06 21.62
CA GLY A 247 7.61 -9.37 22.23
C GLY A 247 8.25 -10.51 21.44
N SER A 248 8.48 -11.65 22.09
CA SER A 248 8.93 -12.89 21.47
C SER A 248 7.83 -13.49 20.58
N LEU A 249 7.51 -12.84 19.48
CA LEU A 249 6.68 -13.43 18.44
C LEU A 249 7.56 -14.38 17.64
N ALA A 250 7.26 -15.67 17.73
CA ALA A 250 7.82 -16.66 16.82
C ALA A 250 7.43 -16.28 15.38
N THR A 251 8.42 -15.92 14.57
CA THR A 251 8.27 -15.68 13.12
C THR A 251 8.35 -16.97 12.35
#